data_AF-A0A183EVL3-F1
#
_entry.id   AF-A0A183EVL3-F1
#
_cell.length_a   1.000
_cell.length_b   1.000
_cell.length_c   1.000
_cell.angle_alpha   90.00
_cell.angle_beta   90.00
_cell.angle_gamma   90.00
#
_symmetry.space_group_name_H-M   'P 1'
#
loop_
_entity.id
_entity.type
_entity.pdbx_description
1 polymer ?
#
loop_
_entity_poly.entity_id
_entity_poly.type
_entity_poly.pdbx_seq_one_letter_code
_entity_poly.pdbx_strand_id
1 'polypeptide(L)'
;MLTLFSAPGYKGASNNDINMGASVEISSTMNISIKQIQVTEKFRQKRIMDVEQRKTTKSKQPPQQPQNNSKSIESLSTSSLFR
;
A
#
# COMPACT_ATOMS: atom_id res chain seq x y z
N MET A 1 -14.51 6.85 -16.31
CA MET A 1 -14.21 6.26 -14.98
C MET A 1 -12.81 5.66 -15.04
N LEU A 2 -11.91 6.02 -14.12
CA LEU A 2 -10.54 5.51 -14.05
C LEU A 2 -10.37 4.70 -12.75
N THR A 3 -9.78 3.51 -12.83
CA THR A 3 -9.37 2.72 -11.65
C THR A 3 -7.86 2.83 -11.49
N LEU A 4 -7.40 3.33 -10.35
CA LEU A 4 -5.98 3.51 -10.04
C LEU A 4 -5.52 2.48 -9.01
N PHE A 5 -4.42 1.78 -9.31
CA PHE A 5 -3.79 0.86 -8.38
C PHE A 5 -2.35 1.28 -8.13
N SER A 6 -2.01 1.60 -6.88
CA SER A 6 -0.70 2.18 -6.52
C SER A 6 0.26 1.19 -5.85
N ALA A 7 -0.14 -0.08 -5.68
CA ALA A 7 0.68 -1.12 -5.06
C ALA A 7 1.30 -2.03 -6.15
N PRO A 8 2.49 -1.72 -6.71
CA PRO A 8 3.12 -2.59 -7.70
C PRO A 8 3.49 -3.96 -7.09
N GLY A 9 3.30 -5.04 -7.85
CA GLY A 9 3.60 -6.41 -7.43
C GLY A 9 2.76 -6.92 -6.26
N TYR A 10 1.53 -6.44 -6.10
CA TYR A 10 0.61 -6.89 -5.06
C TYR A 10 0.29 -8.38 -5.21
N LYS A 11 0.70 -9.20 -4.24
CA LYS A 11 0.51 -10.66 -4.18
C LYS A 11 1.10 -11.47 -5.35
N GLY A 12 1.77 -10.85 -6.32
CA GLY A 12 2.36 -11.57 -7.46
C GLY A 12 3.57 -12.41 -7.04
N ALA A 13 3.62 -13.68 -7.45
CA ALA A 13 4.66 -14.65 -7.08
C ALA A 13 5.85 -14.72 -8.06
N SER A 14 5.64 -14.31 -9.31
CA SER A 14 6.66 -14.27 -10.36
C SER A 14 6.65 -12.93 -11.11
N ASN A 15 7.66 -12.68 -11.95
CA ASN A 15 7.69 -11.49 -12.81
C ASN A 15 6.60 -11.47 -13.89
N ASN A 16 5.98 -12.62 -14.19
CA ASN A 16 4.89 -12.70 -15.15
C ASN A 16 3.53 -12.36 -14.53
N ASP A 17 3.43 -12.46 -13.19
CA ASP A 17 2.16 -12.31 -12.45
C ASP A 17 2.12 -11.04 -11.58
N ILE A 18 3.07 -10.13 -11.78
CA ILE A 18 3.12 -8.86 -11.04
C ILE A 18 2.41 -7.77 -11.81
N ASN A 19 1.48 -7.10 -11.14
CA ASN A 19 0.91 -5.87 -11.65
C ASN A 19 1.94 -4.73 -11.56
N MET A 20 1.82 -3.76 -12.46
CA MET A 20 2.41 -2.43 -12.25
C MET A 20 1.53 -1.62 -11.28
N GLY A 21 2.15 -0.69 -10.58
CA GLY A 21 1.45 0.40 -9.91
C GLY A 21 1.33 1.59 -10.86
N ALA A 22 0.52 2.57 -10.48
CA ALA A 22 0.47 3.85 -11.16
C ALA A 22 0.21 4.99 -10.17
N SER A 23 0.62 6.18 -10.56
CA SER A 23 0.16 7.45 -10.01
C SER A 23 -0.46 8.30 -11.10
N VAL A 24 -1.34 9.21 -10.69
CA VAL A 24 -2.01 10.16 -11.59
C VAL A 24 -1.62 11.56 -11.16
N GLU A 25 -1.18 12.36 -12.12
CA GLU A 25 -0.94 13.78 -11.98
C GLU A 25 -1.93 14.52 -12.86
N ILE A 26 -2.64 15.50 -12.29
CA ILE A 26 -3.59 16.34 -13.01
C ILE A 26 -3.04 17.77 -12.93
N SER A 27 -2.71 18.36 -14.08
CA SER A 27 -2.20 19.72 -14.13
C SER A 27 -3.30 20.77 -13.90
N SER A 28 -2.90 22.02 -13.68
CA SER A 28 -3.83 23.17 -13.61
C SER A 28 -4.62 23.38 -14.91
N THR A 29 -4.09 22.94 -16.04
CA THR A 29 -4.75 22.97 -17.36
C THR A 29 -5.56 21.70 -17.64
N MET A 30 -5.82 20.87 -16.63
CA MET A 30 -6.55 19.60 -16.74
C MET A 30 -5.87 18.55 -17.65
N ASN A 31 -4.56 18.65 -17.85
CA ASN A 31 -3.81 17.56 -18.49
C ASN A 31 -3.59 16.44 -17.48
N ILE A 32 -4.05 15.23 -17.83
CA ILE A 32 -3.93 14.04 -16.98
C ILE A 32 -2.71 13.25 -17.45
N SER A 33 -1.71 13.11 -16.59
CA SER A 33 -0.53 12.27 -16.80
C SER A 33 -0.59 11.04 -15.89
N ILE A 34 -0.47 9.85 -16.48
CA ILE A 34 -0.42 8.58 -15.73
C ILE A 34 1.03 8.09 -15.73
N LYS A 35 1.64 8.00 -14.54
CA LYS A 35 3.00 7.49 -14.38
C LYS A 35 2.93 6.06 -13.87
N GLN A 36 3.40 5.10 -14.67
CA GLN A 36 3.45 3.70 -14.28
C GLN A 36 4.70 3.42 -13.45
N ILE A 37 4.54 2.56 -12.45
CA ILE A 37 5.56 2.19 -11.48
C ILE A 37 5.74 0.68 -11.54
N GLN A 38 6.92 0.23 -11.94
CA GLN A 38 7.28 -1.18 -11.92
C GLN A 38 8.06 -1.50 -10.66
N VAL A 39 7.72 -2.59 -9.97
CA VAL A 39 8.56 -3.08 -8.87
C VAL A 39 9.78 -3.76 -9.45
N THR A 40 10.96 -3.42 -8.94
CA THR A 40 12.21 -4.11 -9.31
C THR A 40 12.45 -5.30 -8.40
N GLU A 41 13.25 -6.25 -8.87
CA GLU A 41 13.58 -7.48 -8.12
C GLU A 41 14.16 -7.18 -6.72
N LYS A 42 14.99 -6.13 -6.60
CA LYS A 42 15.55 -5.68 -5.32
C LYS A 42 14.46 -5.34 -4.30
N PHE A 43 13.45 -4.55 -4.68
CA PHE A 43 12.38 -4.15 -3.77
C PHE A 43 11.40 -5.30 -3.50
N ARG A 44 11.22 -6.20 -4.48
CA ARG A 44 10.45 -7.44 -4.33
C ARG A 44 11.03 -8.33 -3.24
N GLN A 45 12.34 -8.61 -3.30
CA GLN A 45 13.03 -9.44 -2.30
C GLN A 45 12.96 -8.83 -0.91
N LYS A 46 13.15 -7.51 -0.79
CA LYS A 46 12.96 -6.80 0.47
C LYS A 46 11.56 -7.03 1.04
N ARG A 47 10.52 -6.95 0.20
CA ARG A 47 9.14 -7.16 0.64
C ARG A 47 8.90 -8.60 1.12
N ILE A 48 9.44 -9.60 0.44
CA ILE A 48 9.35 -11.01 0.84
C ILE A 48 10.01 -11.20 2.21
N MET A 49 11.22 -10.69 2.38
CA MET A 49 11.95 -10.76 3.65
C MET A 49 11.17 -10.08 4.80
N ASP A 50 10.61 -8.89 4.57
CA ASP A 50 9.79 -8.19 5.57
C ASP A 50 8.54 -9.01 5.98
N VAL A 51 7.92 -9.72 5.03
CA VAL A 51 6.76 -10.57 5.30
C VAL A 51 7.17 -11.81 6.10
N GLU A 52 8.26 -12.47 5.74
CA GLU A 52 8.78 -13.63 6.47
C GLU A 52 9.21 -13.26 7.91
N GLN A 53 9.89 -12.12 8.09
CA GLN A 53 10.24 -11.62 9.43
C GLN A 53 9.02 -11.36 10.32
N ARG A 54 7.92 -10.88 9.74
CA ARG A 54 6.64 -10.69 10.48
C ARG A 54 5.99 -12.01 10.86
N LYS A 55 6.17 -13.07 10.07
CA LYS A 55 5.66 -14.40 10.41
C LYS A 55 6.44 -15.01 11.58
N THR A 56 7.76 -14.86 11.62
CA THR A 56 8.60 -15.40 12.70
C THR A 56 8.48 -14.65 14.01
N THR A 57 8.14 -13.36 14.00
CA THR A 57 7.84 -12.61 15.23
C THR A 57 6.47 -12.96 15.81
N LYS A 58 5.49 -13.33 14.96
CA LYS A 58 4.17 -13.78 15.41
C LYS A 58 4.16 -15.15 16.08
N SER A 59 5.15 -16.02 15.81
CA SER A 59 5.25 -17.34 16.45
C SER A 59 5.85 -17.32 17.86
N LYS A 60 6.28 -16.16 18.38
CA LYS A 60 6.88 -16.03 19.72
C LYS A 60 6.00 -15.27 20.74
N GLN A 61 4.76 -14.93 20.41
CA GLN A 61 3.82 -14.32 21.37
C GLN A 61 2.73 -15.32 21.76
N PRO A 62 2.49 -15.59 23.07
CA PRO A 62 1.29 -16.29 23.50
C PRO A 62 0.05 -15.45 23.14
N PRO A 63 -1.13 -16.06 22.97
CA PRO A 63 -2.32 -15.37 22.50
C PRO A 63 -2.71 -14.25 23.46
N GLN A 64 -2.48 -13.00 23.04
CA GLN A 64 -3.07 -11.86 23.72
C GLN A 64 -4.57 -11.84 23.41
N GLN A 65 -5.36 -11.98 24.47
CA GLN A 65 -6.81 -11.78 24.46
C GLN A 65 -7.17 -10.44 23.80
N PRO A 66 -8.36 -10.34 23.17
CA PRO A 66 -8.80 -9.10 22.55
C PRO A 66 -8.93 -8.00 23.61
N GLN A 67 -8.04 -7.02 23.57
CA GLN A 67 -8.22 -5.77 24.31
C GLN A 67 -9.25 -4.91 23.57
N ASN A 68 -10.49 -4.98 24.05
CA ASN A 68 -11.51 -3.97 23.80
C ASN A 68 -11.02 -2.63 24.37
N ASN A 69 -10.37 -1.82 23.54
CA ASN A 69 -10.23 -0.40 23.78
C ASN A 69 -11.12 0.33 22.78
N SER A 70 -12.36 0.60 23.21
CA SER A 70 -13.23 1.61 22.61
C SER A 70 -12.56 2.98 22.71
N LYS A 71 -11.79 3.35 21.69
CA LYS A 71 -11.49 4.75 21.38
C LYS A 71 -12.12 5.07 20.03
N SER A 72 -13.22 5.79 20.09
CA SER A 72 -13.86 6.49 18.99
C SER A 72 -12.80 7.24 18.18
N ILE A 73 -12.59 6.80 16.93
CA ILE A 73 -11.82 7.55 15.95
C ILE A 73 -12.78 8.58 15.37
N GLU A 74 -12.64 9.83 15.82
CA GLU A 74 -13.24 10.98 15.14
C GLU A 74 -12.73 11.01 13.69
N SER A 75 -13.67 11.10 12.76
CA SER A 75 -13.42 11.32 11.35
C SER A 75 -12.77 12.70 11.18
N LEU A 76 -11.44 12.74 11.00
CA LEU A 76 -10.73 13.94 10.58
C LEU A 76 -11.15 14.30 9.15
N SER A 77 -12.10 15.22 9.04
CA SER A 77 -12.47 15.90 7.80
C SER A 77 -11.34 16.83 7.38
N THR A 78 -10.64 16.51 6.29
CA THR A 78 -9.51 17.30 5.77
C THR A 78 -9.93 18.43 4.82
N SER A 79 -11.10 19.03 5.02
CA SER A 79 -11.65 20.00 4.07
C SER A 79 -11.09 21.43 4.18
N SER A 80 -10.03 21.68 4.97
CA SER A 80 -9.52 23.05 5.19
C SER A 80 -8.09 23.30 4.71
N LEU A 81 -7.49 22.40 3.92
CA LEU A 81 -6.09 22.56 3.46
C LEU A 81 -5.91 23.36 2.17
N PHE A 82 -6.98 23.94 1.63
CA PHE A 82 -6.88 24.92 0.55
C PHE A 82 -7.76 26.12 0.89
N ARG A 83 -7.11 27.21 1.30
CA ARG A 83 -7.65 28.56 1.24
C ARG A 83 -6.60 29.47 0.61
#